data_AF-W6L771-F1
#
_entry.id   AF-W6L771-F1
#
_cell.length_a   1.000
_cell.length_b   1.000
_cell.length_c   1.000
_cell.angle_alpha   90.00
_cell.angle_beta   90.00
_cell.angle_gamma   90.00
#
_symmetry.space_group_name_H-M   'P 1'
#
loop_
_entity.id
_entity.type
_entity.pdbx_description
1 polymer ?
#
loop_
_entity_poly.entity_id
_entity_poly.type
_entity_poly.pdbx_seq_one_letter_code
_entity_poly.pdbx_strand_id
1 'polypeptide(L)'
;MDSDIAEKSPSTVPPGHQNVDYLQFKENFNFEGKTRIDDTRDELVMEYDGYLEKHPEITDVLNDIVLHVLILKPDNPLQEIRSYMQARLNVL
;
A
#
# COMPACT_ATOMS: atom_id res chain seq x y z
N MET A 1 -16.07 -28.57 -29.81
CA MET A 1 -16.09 -27.63 -30.95
C MET A 1 -16.22 -26.21 -30.45
N ASP A 2 -15.15 -25.52 -30.10
CA ASP A 2 -13.89 -25.85 -29.46
C ASP A 2 -13.45 -24.51 -28.86
N SER A 3 -13.01 -24.55 -27.62
CA SER A 3 -12.25 -23.47 -27.00
C SER A 3 -11.06 -23.13 -27.88
N ASP A 4 -10.82 -21.85 -28.15
CA ASP A 4 -9.48 -21.27 -28.34
C ASP A 4 -9.62 -19.79 -28.72
N ILE A 5 -9.85 -18.93 -27.72
CA ILE A 5 -9.40 -17.54 -27.81
C ILE A 5 -7.89 -17.61 -27.59
N ALA A 6 -7.17 -17.95 -28.66
CA ALA A 6 -5.73 -17.92 -28.67
C ALA A 6 -5.29 -16.48 -28.40
N GLU A 7 -4.77 -16.24 -27.19
CA GLU A 7 -3.90 -15.11 -26.90
C GLU A 7 -2.85 -15.04 -28.01
N LYS A 8 -3.05 -14.11 -28.93
CA LYS A 8 -2.06 -13.82 -29.97
C LYS A 8 -0.92 -13.03 -29.31
N SER A 9 -0.15 -13.72 -28.47
CA SER A 9 1.20 -13.30 -28.15
C SER A 9 1.99 -13.24 -29.46
N PRO A 10 2.58 -12.10 -29.84
CA PRO A 10 3.36 -12.02 -31.06
C PRO A 10 4.74 -12.65 -30.81
N SER A 11 4.80 -13.98 -30.77
CA SER A 11 6.00 -14.71 -31.22
C SER A 11 5.78 -14.96 -32.71
N THR A 12 6.63 -14.53 -33.63
CA THR A 12 8.08 -14.75 -33.71
C THR A 12 8.61 -13.76 -34.75
N VAL A 13 9.68 -13.00 -34.49
CA VAL A 13 10.29 -12.13 -35.51
C VAL A 13 11.75 -12.55 -35.80
N PRO A 14 12.26 -12.42 -37.05
CA PRO A 14 13.56 -12.93 -37.47
C PRO A 14 14.73 -12.04 -37.00
N PRO A 15 15.98 -12.56 -36.97
CA PRO A 15 17.12 -11.81 -36.46
C PRO A 15 17.55 -10.74 -37.49
N GLY A 16 17.45 -9.46 -37.11
CA GLY A 16 18.06 -8.37 -37.88
C GLY A 16 17.45 -6.98 -37.73
N HIS A 17 16.17 -6.85 -37.35
CA HIS A 17 15.48 -5.56 -37.24
C HIS A 17 14.49 -5.53 -36.06
N GLN A 18 14.98 -5.78 -34.84
CA GLN A 18 14.12 -6.01 -33.66
C GLN A 18 14.46 -5.19 -32.42
N ASN A 19 15.36 -4.20 -32.52
CA ASN A 19 15.90 -3.62 -31.29
C ASN A 19 15.08 -2.45 -30.75
N VAL A 20 14.62 -1.52 -31.59
CA VAL A 20 14.08 -0.24 -31.10
C VAL A 20 12.61 -0.35 -30.70
N ASP A 21 11.76 -0.95 -31.55
CA ASP A 21 10.32 -1.01 -31.30
C ASP A 21 9.96 -1.87 -30.08
N TYR A 22 10.70 -2.96 -29.86
CA TYR A 22 10.52 -3.81 -28.68
C TYR A 22 10.98 -3.12 -27.40
N LEU A 23 12.10 -2.36 -27.46
CA LEU A 23 12.57 -1.58 -26.34
C LEU A 23 11.61 -0.44 -26.01
N GLN A 24 11.08 0.26 -27.02
CA GLN A 24 10.09 1.32 -26.85
C GLN A 24 8.77 0.79 -26.29
N PHE A 25 8.30 -0.36 -26.78
CA PHE A 25 7.11 -1.03 -26.21
C PHE A 25 7.32 -1.41 -24.75
N LYS A 26 8.49 -2.00 -24.41
CA LYS A 26 8.83 -2.37 -23.04
C LYS A 26 8.95 -1.16 -22.12
N GLU A 27 9.54 -0.07 -22.62
CA GLU A 27 9.66 1.19 -21.89
C GLU A 27 8.28 1.81 -21.62
N ASN A 28 7.41 1.86 -22.64
CA ASN A 28 6.03 2.35 -22.49
C ASN A 28 5.22 1.49 -21.52
N PHE A 29 5.31 0.16 -21.63
CA PHE A 29 4.61 -0.76 -20.73
C PHE A 29 5.09 -0.64 -19.28
N ASN A 30 6.41 -0.50 -19.09
CA ASN A 30 6.99 -0.24 -17.77
C ASN A 30 6.57 1.13 -17.22
N PHE A 31 6.52 2.15 -18.07
CA PHE A 31 6.06 3.48 -17.70
C PHE A 31 4.59 3.45 -17.28
N GLU A 32 3.69 2.87 -18.07
CA GLU A 32 2.27 2.70 -17.73
C GLU A 32 2.06 1.83 -16.48
N GLY A 33 2.92 0.83 -16.27
CA GLY A 33 2.93 0.03 -15.03
C GLY A 33 3.31 0.89 -13.82
N LYS A 34 4.34 1.73 -13.96
CA LYS A 34 4.78 2.66 -12.92
C LYS A 34 3.72 3.72 -12.63
N THR A 35 3.13 4.32 -13.66
CA THR A 35 2.04 5.30 -13.51
C THR A 35 0.86 4.71 -12.76
N ARG A 36 0.43 3.48 -13.08
CA ARG A 36 -0.64 2.81 -12.31
C ARG A 36 -0.28 2.59 -10.84
N ILE A 37 0.97 2.26 -10.53
CA ILE A 37 1.43 2.11 -9.14
C ILE A 37 1.42 3.47 -8.43
N ASP A 38 1.88 4.52 -9.11
CA ASP A 38 1.89 5.89 -8.57
C ASP A 38 0.45 6.41 -8.34
N ASP A 39 -0.47 6.19 -9.29
CA ASP A 39 -1.88 6.54 -9.15
C ASP A 39 -2.53 5.79 -7.98
N THR A 40 -2.29 4.48 -7.87
CA THR A 40 -2.80 3.66 -6.76
C THR A 40 -2.25 4.13 -5.41
N ARG A 41 -0.97 4.52 -5.35
CA ARG A 41 -0.36 5.10 -4.14
C ARG A 41 -1.10 6.39 -3.77
N ASP A 42 -1.32 7.27 -4.74
CA ASP A 42 -1.94 8.57 -4.48
C ASP A 42 -3.39 8.41 -4.02
N GLU A 43 -4.15 7.46 -4.59
CA GLU A 43 -5.48 7.08 -4.10
C GLU A 43 -5.46 6.61 -2.65
N LEU A 44 -4.53 5.72 -2.30
CA LEU A 44 -4.39 5.20 -0.92
C LEU A 44 -3.99 6.29 0.07
N VAL A 45 -3.13 7.23 -0.34
CA VAL A 45 -2.76 8.38 0.50
C VAL A 45 -3.96 9.29 0.73
N MET A 46 -4.73 9.59 -0.33
CA MET A 46 -5.95 10.39 -0.20
C MET A 46 -6.99 9.72 0.70
N GLU A 47 -7.16 8.40 0.59
CA GLU A 47 -8.06 7.64 1.47
C GLU A 47 -7.59 7.68 2.92
N TYR A 48 -6.29 7.49 3.16
CA TYR A 48 -5.69 7.57 4.49
C TYR A 48 -5.87 8.95 5.13
N ASP A 49 -5.54 10.01 4.39
CA ASP A 49 -5.70 11.39 4.88
C ASP A 49 -7.18 11.69 5.18
N GLY A 50 -8.08 11.29 4.28
CA GLY A 50 -9.52 11.45 4.48
C GLY A 50 -10.08 10.61 5.65
N TYR A 51 -9.45 9.48 5.97
CA TYR A 51 -9.79 8.69 7.16
C TYR A 51 -9.36 9.41 8.45
N LEU A 52 -8.15 9.95 8.48
CA LEU A 52 -7.66 10.72 9.64
C LEU A 52 -8.47 12.00 9.87
N GLU A 53 -8.87 12.71 8.81
CA GLU A 53 -9.72 13.90 8.93
C GLU A 53 -11.10 13.60 9.53
N LYS A 54 -11.67 12.43 9.21
CA LYS A 54 -12.96 11.97 9.77
C LYS A 54 -12.85 11.50 11.21
N HIS A 55 -11.65 11.15 11.66
CA HIS A 55 -11.39 10.56 12.97
C HIS A 55 -10.27 11.32 13.69
N PRO A 56 -10.48 12.61 14.03
CA PRO A 56 -9.47 13.43 14.70
C PRO A 56 -9.04 12.84 16.05
N GLU A 57 -9.89 12.04 16.69
CA GLU A 57 -9.60 11.35 17.95
C GLU A 57 -8.47 10.31 17.84
N ILE A 58 -8.18 9.78 16.65
CA ILE A 58 -7.17 8.72 16.49
C ILE A 58 -5.78 9.23 16.86
N THR A 59 -5.43 10.45 16.44
CA THR A 59 -4.13 11.05 16.74
C THR A 59 -3.94 11.20 18.24
N ASP A 60 -4.96 11.67 18.96
CA ASP A 60 -4.90 11.84 20.41
C ASP A 60 -4.74 10.50 21.13
N VAL A 61 -5.51 9.48 20.73
CA VAL A 61 -5.39 8.13 21.31
C VAL A 61 -4.00 7.54 21.08
N LEU A 62 -3.45 7.69 19.87
CA LEU A 62 -2.11 7.20 19.56
C LEU A 62 -1.04 7.92 20.39
N ASN A 63 -1.15 9.24 20.54
CA ASN A 63 -0.24 10.03 21.37
C ASN A 63 -0.28 9.57 22.83
N ASP A 64 -1.48 9.35 23.38
CA ASP A 64 -1.65 8.87 24.76
C ASP A 64 -1.00 7.49 24.96
N ILE A 65 -1.22 6.56 24.02
CA ILE A 65 -0.61 5.22 24.06
C ILE A 65 0.92 5.33 24.04
N VAL A 66 1.47 6.14 23.13
CA VAL A 66 2.92 6.30 22.98
C VAL A 66 3.51 6.92 24.25
N LEU A 67 2.88 7.95 24.81
CA LEU A 67 3.31 8.56 26.06
C LEU A 67 3.31 7.56 27.21
N HIS A 68 2.25 6.76 27.35
CA HIS A 68 2.16 5.71 28.38
C HIS A 68 3.33 4.72 28.30
N VAL A 69 3.63 4.22 27.09
CA VAL A 69 4.74 3.28 26.86
C VAL A 69 6.09 3.93 27.13
N LEU A 70 6.30 5.18 26.71
CA LEU A 70 7.56 5.88 26.90
C LEU A 70 7.83 6.25 28.37
N ILE A 71 6.78 6.46 29.16
CA ILE A 71 6.87 6.70 30.61
C ILE A 71 7.25 5.41 31.33
N LEU A 72 6.52 4.31 31.05
CA LEU A 72 6.71 3.05 31.77
C LEU A 72 7.94 2.26 31.31
N LYS A 73 8.33 2.40 30.03
CA LYS A 73 9.40 1.64 29.37
C LYS A 73 9.35 0.14 29.70
N PRO A 74 8.20 -0.52 29.49
CA PRO A 74 8.03 -1.92 29.85
C PRO A 74 8.91 -2.82 28.98
N ASP A 75 9.33 -3.96 29.52
CA ASP A 75 10.04 -4.99 28.76
C ASP A 75 9.17 -5.59 27.63
N ASN A 76 7.85 -5.51 27.77
CA ASN A 76 6.88 -5.96 26.77
C ASN A 76 5.87 -4.85 26.42
N PRO A 77 6.22 -3.93 25.49
CA PRO A 77 5.40 -2.76 25.19
C PRO A 77 4.04 -3.09 24.58
N LEU A 78 3.94 -4.13 23.74
CA LEU A 78 2.65 -4.50 23.12
C LEU A 78 1.64 -5.00 24.15
N GLN A 79 2.09 -5.77 25.15
CA GLN A 79 1.23 -6.24 26.23
C GLN A 79 0.76 -5.08 27.12
N GLU A 80 1.63 -4.09 27.35
CA GLU A 80 1.29 -2.89 28.13
C GLU A 80 0.26 -2.02 27.39
N ILE A 81 0.44 -1.78 26.08
CA ILE A 81 -0.52 -1.05 25.24
C ILE A 81 -1.90 -1.71 25.31
N ARG A 82 -1.96 -3.04 25.20
CA ARG A 82 -3.23 -3.78 25.30
C ARG A 82 -3.91 -3.55 26.65
N SER A 83 -3.14 -3.64 27.73
CA SER A 83 -3.64 -3.44 29.10
C SER A 83 -4.15 -2.01 29.30
N TYR A 84 -3.40 -1.02 28.82
CA TYR A 84 -3.79 0.39 28.83
C TYR A 84 -5.10 0.64 28.08
N MET A 85 -5.23 0.11 26.87
CA MET A 85 -6.45 0.27 26.08
C MET A 85 -7.66 -0.42 26.71
N GLN A 86 -7.48 -1.60 27.31
CA GLN A 86 -8.54 -2.29 28.05
C GLN A 86 -8.99 -1.47 29.26
N ALA A 87 -8.05 -0.89 30.02
CA ALA A 87 -8.38 -0.03 31.14
C ALA A 87 -9.14 1.22 30.69
N ARG A 88 -8.71 1.86 29.60
CA ARG A 88 -9.35 3.05 29.03
C ARG A 88 -10.79 2.79 28.56
N LEU A 89 -11.05 1.63 27.97
CA LEU A 89 -12.39 1.23 27.49
C LEU A 89 -13.35 0.84 28.62
N ASN A 90 -12.84 0.33 29.74
CA ASN A 90 -13.66 -0.08 30.89
C ASN A 90 -14.08 1.09 31.80
N VAL A 91 -13.48 2.27 31.62
CA VAL A 91 -13.76 3.48 32.41
C VAL A 91 -14.78 4.41 31.71
N LEU A 92 -15.06 4.15 30.42
CA LEU A 92 -16.14 4.76 29.64
C LEU A 92 -17.44 3.94 29.76
#